data_AF-A0A961CGX9-F1
#
_entry.id   AF-A0A961CGX9-F1
#
_cell.length_a   1.000
_cell.length_b   1.000
_cell.length_c   1.000
_cell.angle_alpha   90.00
_cell.angle_beta   90.00
_cell.angle_gamma   90.00
#
_symmetry.space_group_name_H-M   'P 1'
#
loop_
_entity.id
_entity.type
_entity.pdbx_description
1 polymer ?
#
loop_
_entity_poly.entity_id
_entity_poly.type
_entity_poly.pdbx_seq_one_letter_code
_entity_poly.pdbx_strand_id
1 'polypeptide(L)'
;GELYPAPVWYLLVPLGASAAAAGLGIARLRRRETGQHHFLLPEALAGQAVVWGTVVVSLVAVSRIAGPTYHYLLRWQWVLAALIWLTAGWTLYVTFAVGGCGPPPDGPRRRLLVGVLGAAAIVSSLAMGVAVARVDLPDAVKADAILAVLGPTLDAVADRGPVLVGFEGSTFGEYHSGLVAALEERGLEVWVPDARALEFGGRRTQQGRTPGATVVIVTGEGIDARLANGEEPLALYDPLTAEEREQLAPLQARIAQAFEDAQAGVAISDPLTDDEEAFVRAMNAKGDRIAVFAEPSSADG
;
A
#
# COMPACT_ATOMS: atom_id res chain seq x y z
N GLY A 1 5.02 -11.78 -14.74
CA GLY A 1 4.79 -10.60 -13.87
C GLY A 1 5.94 -9.64 -13.98
N GLU A 2 5.75 -8.46 -14.57
CA GLU A 2 6.77 -7.42 -14.51
C GLU A 2 6.93 -7.04 -13.04
N LEU A 3 8.01 -7.54 -12.41
CA LEU A 3 8.60 -6.93 -11.25
C LEU A 3 8.78 -5.47 -11.63
N TYR A 4 7.82 -4.61 -11.28
CA TYR A 4 7.96 -3.18 -11.43
C TYR A 4 9.34 -2.88 -10.88
N PRO A 5 10.30 -2.42 -11.69
CA PRO A 5 11.58 -2.02 -11.16
C PRO A 5 11.25 -0.77 -10.37
N ALA A 6 10.92 -0.94 -9.07
CA ALA A 6 10.68 0.14 -8.15
C ALA A 6 11.90 1.04 -8.33
N PRO A 7 11.74 2.25 -8.90
CA PRO A 7 12.86 2.92 -9.49
C PRO A 7 13.90 3.25 -8.42
N VAL A 8 14.92 2.42 -8.23
CA VAL A 8 15.82 2.49 -7.06
C VAL A 8 16.50 3.87 -6.97
N TRP A 9 16.50 4.62 -8.08
CA TRP A 9 16.90 6.02 -8.15
C TRP A 9 16.23 6.94 -7.12
N TYR A 10 14.97 6.71 -6.70
CA TYR A 10 14.32 7.58 -5.70
C TYR A 10 14.95 7.47 -4.31
N LEU A 11 15.69 6.39 -4.03
CA LEU A 11 16.53 6.26 -2.83
C LEU A 11 18.00 6.62 -3.12
N LEU A 12 18.56 6.15 -4.24
CA LEU A 12 19.99 6.35 -4.54
C LEU A 12 20.38 7.82 -4.62
N VAL A 13 19.54 8.67 -5.23
CA VAL A 13 19.83 10.11 -5.36
C VAL A 13 19.87 10.79 -3.98
N PRO A 14 18.85 10.68 -3.12
CA PRO A 14 18.92 11.23 -1.76
C PRO A 14 20.08 10.64 -0.94
N LEU A 15 20.35 9.34 -1.05
CA LEU A 15 21.48 8.71 -0.34
C LEU A 15 22.82 9.30 -0.75
N GLY A 16 23.06 9.48 -2.06
CA GLY A 16 24.26 10.15 -2.58
C GLY A 16 24.38 11.60 -2.08
N ALA A 17 23.28 12.36 -2.10
CA ALA A 17 23.25 13.73 -1.60
C ALA A 17 23.55 13.82 -0.09
N SER A 18 22.99 12.91 0.70
CA SER A 18 23.24 12.83 2.14
C SER A 18 24.68 12.45 2.46
N ALA A 19 25.23 11.45 1.77
CA ALA A 19 26.64 11.06 1.93
C ALA A 19 27.60 12.20 1.58
N ALA A 20 27.32 12.95 0.51
CA ALA A 20 28.09 14.14 0.15
C ALA A 20 28.00 15.24 1.22
N ALA A 21 26.81 15.51 1.74
CA ALA A 21 26.60 16.48 2.83
C ALA A 21 27.34 16.07 4.11
N ALA A 22 27.28 14.78 4.48
CA ALA A 22 28.02 14.22 5.61
C ALA A 22 29.52 14.41 5.44
N GLY A 23 30.06 14.03 4.27
CA GLY A 23 31.47 14.14 3.96
C GLY A 23 31.99 15.58 4.03
N LEU A 24 31.22 16.54 3.51
CA LEU A 24 31.52 17.97 3.62
C LEU A 24 31.51 18.45 5.07
N GLY A 25 30.52 18.04 5.86
CA GLY A 25 30.43 18.35 7.29
C GLY A 25 31.63 17.81 8.08
N ILE A 26 32.00 16.54 7.85
CA ILE A 26 33.15 15.88 8.50
C ILE A 26 34.47 16.55 8.07
N ALA A 27 34.66 16.82 6.78
CA ALA A 27 35.86 17.51 6.29
C ALA A 27 36.01 18.90 6.92
N ARG A 28 34.89 19.61 7.15
CA ARG A 28 34.88 20.91 7.83
C ARG A 28 35.18 20.80 9.32
N LEU A 29 34.67 19.77 10.00
CA LEU A 29 35.02 19.47 11.39
C LEU A 29 36.52 19.22 11.55
N ARG A 30 37.11 18.42 10.66
CA ARG A 30 38.54 18.06 10.70
C ARG A 30 39.48 19.24 10.46
N ARG A 31 39.07 20.23 9.64
CA ARG A 31 39.91 21.37 9.27
C ARG A 31 39.93 22.51 10.30
N ARG A 32 39.22 22.40 11.44
CA ARG A 32 38.99 23.56 12.33
C ARG A 32 39.68 23.46 13.69
N GLU A 33 40.52 24.45 13.95
CA GLU A 33 41.12 24.75 15.25
C GLU A 33 40.11 25.50 16.14
N THR A 34 39.69 24.85 17.23
CA THR A 34 39.22 25.41 18.53
C THR A 34 38.59 26.82 18.52
N GLY A 35 37.35 26.96 18.00
CA GLY A 35 36.58 28.22 18.08
C GLY A 35 35.06 28.02 18.31
N GLN A 36 34.55 28.71 19.34
CA GLN A 36 33.30 28.61 20.13
C GLN A 36 31.91 28.31 19.49
N HIS A 37 31.75 28.06 18.19
CA HIS A 37 30.43 27.77 17.59
C HIS A 37 30.22 26.28 17.32
N HIS A 38 30.26 25.46 18.39
CA HIS A 38 30.50 24.02 18.32
C HIS A 38 29.28 23.10 18.25
N PHE A 39 28.08 23.55 18.61
CA PHE A 39 27.01 22.61 18.95
C PHE A 39 26.25 22.03 17.74
N LEU A 40 26.02 22.81 16.68
CA LEU A 40 25.04 22.44 15.65
C LEU A 40 25.54 21.43 14.60
N LEU A 41 26.85 21.36 14.33
CA LEU A 41 27.38 20.47 13.28
C LEU A 41 27.45 19.00 13.75
N PRO A 42 27.92 18.68 14.97
CA PRO A 42 27.79 17.35 15.53
C PRO A 42 26.33 16.88 15.60
N GLU A 43 25.40 17.75 15.99
CA GLU A 43 23.97 17.45 16.02
C GLU A 43 23.41 17.15 14.63
N ALA A 44 23.79 17.93 13.60
CA ALA A 44 23.39 17.67 12.22
C ALA A 44 23.92 16.33 11.69
N LEU A 45 25.17 15.98 12.01
CA LEU A 45 25.74 14.68 11.65
C LEU A 45 25.11 13.52 12.42
N ALA A 46 24.77 13.73 13.69
CA ALA A 46 24.02 12.75 14.48
C ALA A 46 22.63 12.50 13.87
N GLY A 47 21.92 13.55 13.44
CA GLY A 47 20.66 13.44 12.72
C GLY A 47 20.79 12.63 11.43
N GLN A 48 21.86 12.84 10.65
CA GLN A 48 22.12 12.01 9.48
C GLN A 48 22.41 10.55 9.85
N ALA A 49 23.21 10.30 10.88
CA ALA A 49 23.51 8.94 11.33
C ALA A 49 22.23 8.19 11.73
N VAL A 50 21.30 8.85 12.41
CA VAL A 50 19.98 8.29 12.75
C VAL A 50 19.22 7.91 11.48
N VAL A 51 19.11 8.81 10.50
CA VAL A 51 18.40 8.54 9.24
C VAL A 51 19.05 7.38 8.47
N TRP A 52 20.38 7.33 8.37
CA TRP A 52 21.09 6.21 7.75
C TRP A 52 20.85 4.89 8.48
N GLY A 53 20.81 4.91 9.82
CA GLY A 53 20.41 3.76 10.62
C GLY A 53 19.00 3.27 10.27
N THR A 54 18.03 4.18 10.13
CA THR A 54 16.66 3.84 9.71
C THR A 54 16.62 3.24 8.30
N VAL A 55 17.45 3.73 7.37
CA VAL A 55 17.57 3.14 6.02
C VAL A 55 18.07 1.70 6.09
N VAL A 56 19.09 1.42 6.90
CA VAL A 56 19.60 0.04 7.05
C VAL A 56 18.52 -0.89 7.62
N VAL A 57 17.82 -0.45 8.68
CA VAL A 57 16.70 -1.21 9.26
C VAL A 57 15.59 -1.43 8.23
N SER A 58 15.29 -0.41 7.43
CA SER A 58 14.33 -0.51 6.33
C SER A 58 14.72 -1.53 5.29
N LEU A 59 15.98 -1.58 4.88
CA LEU A 59 16.46 -2.57 3.90
C LEU A 59 16.31 -3.99 4.45
N VAL A 60 16.65 -4.20 5.72
CA VAL A 60 16.45 -5.50 6.40
C VAL A 60 14.97 -5.86 6.50
N ALA A 61 14.10 -4.89 6.82
CA ALA A 61 12.66 -5.14 6.89
C ALA A 61 12.09 -5.53 5.52
N VAL A 62 12.45 -4.81 4.46
CA VAL A 62 11.99 -5.07 3.09
C VAL A 62 12.55 -6.37 2.53
N SER A 63 13.80 -6.73 2.86
CA SER A 63 14.38 -8.01 2.44
C SER A 63 13.69 -9.23 3.06
N ARG A 64 12.90 -9.04 4.12
CA ARG A 64 12.10 -10.10 4.75
C ARG A 64 10.68 -10.19 4.21
N ILE A 65 10.28 -9.31 3.29
CA ILE A 65 9.01 -9.44 2.58
C ILE A 65 9.15 -10.62 1.62
N ALA A 66 8.50 -11.72 1.96
CA ALA A 66 8.34 -12.88 1.09
C ALA A 66 6.99 -12.80 0.38
N GLY A 67 6.95 -13.13 -0.92
CA GLY A 67 5.74 -13.12 -1.73
C GLY A 67 5.53 -11.83 -2.56
N PRO A 68 4.33 -11.62 -3.11
CA PRO A 68 4.01 -10.46 -3.94
C PRO A 68 4.23 -9.15 -3.18
N THR A 69 4.99 -8.23 -3.78
CA THR A 69 5.22 -6.89 -3.19
C THR A 69 4.11 -5.93 -3.63
N TYR A 70 3.26 -5.56 -2.69
CA TYR A 70 2.26 -4.52 -2.93
C TYR A 70 2.89 -3.13 -2.86
N HIS A 71 2.50 -2.22 -3.76
CA HIS A 71 3.07 -0.87 -3.80
C HIS A 71 2.95 -0.13 -2.46
N TYR A 72 1.85 -0.30 -1.72
CA TYR A 72 1.66 0.37 -0.43
C TYR A 72 2.69 -0.06 0.61
N LEU A 73 3.19 -1.30 0.56
CA LEU A 73 4.24 -1.80 1.44
C LEU A 73 5.58 -1.11 1.21
N LEU A 74 5.77 -0.44 0.06
CA LEU A 74 6.99 0.30 -0.26
C LEU A 74 6.79 1.82 -0.23
N ARG A 75 5.54 2.31 -0.24
CA ARG A 75 5.24 3.76 -0.24
C ARG A 75 5.83 4.50 0.96
N TRP A 76 5.95 3.86 2.12
CA TRP A 76 6.58 4.48 3.29
C TRP A 76 8.07 4.79 3.09
N GLN A 77 8.75 4.16 2.12
CA GLN A 77 10.12 4.53 1.74
C GLN A 77 10.20 5.96 1.19
N TRP A 78 9.11 6.51 0.67
CA TRP A 78 9.06 7.93 0.27
C TRP A 78 9.24 8.87 1.46
N VAL A 79 8.75 8.48 2.64
CA VAL A 79 8.97 9.22 3.89
C VAL A 79 10.45 9.18 4.26
N LEU A 80 11.11 8.02 4.13
CA LEU A 80 12.55 7.92 4.33
C LEU A 80 13.34 8.78 3.35
N ALA A 81 13.00 8.74 2.06
CA ALA A 81 13.62 9.59 1.05
C ALA A 81 13.49 11.08 1.40
N ALA A 82 12.31 11.51 1.87
CA ALA A 82 12.08 12.87 2.34
C ALA A 82 12.94 13.23 3.56
N LEU A 83 13.06 12.33 4.55
CA LEU A 83 13.93 12.52 5.72
C LEU A 83 15.41 12.61 5.34
N ILE A 84 15.86 11.81 4.37
CA ILE A 84 17.23 11.87 3.85
C ILE A 84 17.49 13.24 3.21
N TRP A 85 16.57 13.73 2.38
CA TRP A 85 16.69 15.07 1.79
C TRP A 85 16.71 16.18 2.83
N LEU A 86 15.83 16.10 3.83
CA LEU A 86 15.74 17.11 4.88
C LEU A 86 17.01 17.17 5.73
N THR A 87 17.56 16.01 6.12
CA THR A 87 18.82 15.95 6.88
C THR A 87 20.05 16.29 6.03
N ALA A 88 20.06 15.97 4.74
CA ALA A 88 21.09 16.44 3.82
C ALA A 88 21.07 17.97 3.70
N GLY A 89 19.90 18.55 3.46
CA GLY A 89 19.69 19.99 3.38
C GLY A 89 20.08 20.71 4.67
N TRP A 90 19.69 20.17 5.83
CA TRP A 90 20.05 20.70 7.14
C TRP A 90 21.57 20.70 7.36
N THR A 91 22.25 19.59 7.08
CA THR A 91 23.71 19.50 7.23
C THR A 91 24.43 20.48 6.30
N LEU A 92 23.98 20.62 5.05
CA LEU A 92 24.51 21.63 4.12
C LEU A 92 24.27 23.04 4.66
N TYR A 93 23.07 23.34 5.16
CA TYR A 93 22.74 24.62 5.76
C TYR A 93 23.64 24.93 6.96
N VAL A 94 23.79 24.03 7.93
CA VAL A 94 24.69 24.23 9.09
C VAL A 94 26.14 24.41 8.63
N THR A 95 26.58 23.59 7.67
CA THR A 95 27.94 23.64 7.12
C THR A 95 28.25 24.99 6.47
N PHE A 96 27.35 25.52 5.63
CA PHE A 96 27.62 26.71 4.83
C PHE A 96 27.07 28.01 5.44
N ALA A 97 25.95 27.97 6.15
CA ALA A 97 25.26 29.15 6.64
C ALA A 97 25.60 29.51 8.08
N VAL A 98 25.84 28.52 8.95
CA VAL A 98 26.07 28.74 10.39
C VAL A 98 27.55 28.59 10.75
N GLY A 99 28.21 27.60 10.17
CA GLY A 99 29.59 27.26 10.50
C GLY A 99 30.65 28.19 9.90
N GLY A 100 30.46 29.50 9.69
CA GLY A 100 31.50 30.40 9.14
C GLY A 100 32.35 31.10 10.22
N CYS A 101 33.69 30.94 10.17
CA CYS A 101 34.67 31.72 10.96
C CYS A 101 35.39 32.76 10.06
N GLY A 102 34.74 33.17 8.97
CA GLY A 102 35.14 34.32 8.17
C GLY A 102 34.07 35.41 8.32
N PRO A 103 34.37 36.68 7.98
CA PRO A 103 33.38 37.75 8.02
C PRO A 103 32.12 37.30 7.30
N PRO A 104 30.92 37.58 7.85
CA PRO A 104 29.66 37.11 7.29
C PRO A 104 29.67 37.44 5.81
N PRO A 105 29.62 36.44 4.91
CA PRO A 105 29.49 36.73 3.51
C PRO A 105 28.03 37.16 3.35
N ASP A 106 27.77 38.45 3.52
CA ASP A 106 26.60 39.14 2.98
C ASP A 106 26.59 39.12 1.45
N GLY A 107 27.57 38.44 0.84
CA GLY A 107 27.69 38.23 -0.58
C GLY A 107 26.49 37.48 -1.19
N PRO A 108 26.06 37.90 -2.38
CA PRO A 108 24.89 37.35 -3.09
C PRO A 108 24.97 35.83 -3.32
N ARG A 109 26.19 35.25 -3.34
CA ARG A 109 26.42 33.81 -3.53
C ARG A 109 25.83 32.94 -2.42
N ARG A 110 25.88 33.37 -1.14
CA ARG A 110 25.32 32.58 -0.02
C ARG A 110 23.80 32.57 -0.07
N ARG A 111 23.20 33.73 -0.35
CA ARG A 111 21.74 33.88 -0.53
C ARG A 111 21.27 33.05 -1.72
N LEU A 112 22.04 33.04 -2.82
CA LEU A 112 21.77 32.19 -3.97
C LEU A 112 21.83 30.70 -3.62
N LEU A 113 22.87 30.24 -2.90
CA LEU A 113 22.99 28.82 -2.53
C LEU A 113 21.83 28.37 -1.62
N VAL A 114 21.51 29.14 -0.58
CA VAL A 114 20.39 28.83 0.32
C VAL A 114 19.06 28.88 -0.43
N GLY A 115 18.88 29.87 -1.32
CA GLY A 115 17.70 29.98 -2.17
C GLY A 115 17.54 28.79 -3.11
N VAL A 116 18.63 28.35 -3.74
CA VAL A 116 18.63 27.17 -4.64
C VAL A 116 18.31 25.88 -3.87
N LEU A 117 18.91 25.67 -2.69
CA LEU A 117 18.63 24.48 -1.88
C LEU A 117 17.19 24.48 -1.35
N GLY A 118 16.69 25.63 -0.89
CA GLY A 118 15.30 25.78 -0.46
C GLY A 118 14.31 25.57 -1.60
N ALA A 119 14.58 26.15 -2.77
CA ALA A 119 13.76 25.95 -3.97
C ALA A 119 13.77 24.49 -4.43
N ALA A 120 14.92 23.82 -4.43
CA ALA A 120 15.03 22.40 -4.77
C ALA A 120 14.20 21.54 -3.81
N ALA A 121 14.28 21.78 -2.51
CA ALA A 121 13.47 21.05 -1.52
C ALA A 121 11.96 21.25 -1.75
N ILE A 122 11.52 22.50 -1.97
CA ILE A 122 10.11 22.82 -2.25
C ILE A 122 9.65 22.14 -3.55
N VAL A 123 10.42 22.25 -4.63
CA VAL A 123 10.09 21.65 -5.93
C VAL A 123 10.04 20.12 -5.82
N SER A 124 10.97 19.49 -5.11
CA SER A 124 10.95 18.04 -4.88
C SER A 124 9.73 17.61 -4.05
N SER A 125 9.38 18.34 -3.00
CA SER A 125 8.18 18.07 -2.21
C SER A 125 6.90 18.24 -3.02
N LEU A 126 6.80 19.30 -3.83
CA LEU A 126 5.65 19.54 -4.72
C LEU A 126 5.55 18.49 -5.81
N ALA A 127 6.67 18.11 -6.45
CA ALA A 127 6.70 17.06 -7.45
C ALA A 127 6.22 15.72 -6.88
N MET A 128 6.65 15.38 -5.65
CA MET A 128 6.18 14.19 -4.95
C MET A 128 4.67 14.30 -4.64
N GLY A 129 4.20 15.45 -4.15
CA GLY A 129 2.77 15.69 -3.89
C GLY A 129 1.90 15.57 -5.13
N VAL A 130 2.36 16.10 -6.27
CA VAL A 130 1.66 15.98 -7.57
C VAL A 130 1.67 14.54 -8.06
N ALA A 131 2.77 13.80 -7.89
CA ALA A 131 2.83 12.38 -8.25
C ALA A 131 1.83 11.55 -7.44
N VAL A 132 1.68 11.85 -6.14
CA VAL A 132 0.69 11.22 -5.26
C VAL A 132 -0.74 11.58 -5.68
N ALA A 133 -1.01 12.85 -5.99
CA ALA A 133 -2.34 13.31 -6.38
C ALA A 133 -2.81 12.79 -7.75
N ARG A 134 -1.88 12.29 -8.58
CA ARG A 134 -2.15 11.68 -9.89
C ARG A 134 -2.20 10.15 -9.85
N VAL A 135 -2.05 9.54 -8.67
CA VAL A 135 -2.32 8.11 -8.54
C VAL A 135 -3.79 7.92 -8.86
N ASP A 136 -4.08 7.10 -9.88
CA ASP A 136 -5.45 6.78 -10.27
C ASP A 136 -6.24 6.35 -9.03
N LEU A 137 -7.42 6.97 -8.87
CA LEU A 137 -8.40 6.65 -7.85
C LEU A 137 -8.82 5.17 -7.98
N PRO A 138 -9.26 4.53 -6.87
CA PRO A 138 -9.28 3.08 -6.69
C PRO A 138 -9.85 2.31 -7.89
N ASP A 139 -9.16 1.20 -8.18
CA ASP A 139 -9.49 0.10 -9.09
C ASP A 139 -10.98 0.11 -9.54
N ALA A 140 -11.26 0.80 -10.66
CA ALA A 140 -12.61 1.04 -11.14
C ALA A 140 -13.38 -0.28 -11.36
N VAL A 141 -12.65 -1.33 -11.74
CA VAL A 141 -13.19 -2.68 -11.93
C VAL A 141 -13.76 -3.23 -10.62
N LYS A 142 -13.07 -3.02 -9.49
CA LYS A 142 -13.59 -3.42 -8.18
C LYS A 142 -14.78 -2.59 -7.74
N ALA A 143 -14.77 -1.30 -8.04
CA ALA A 143 -15.90 -0.43 -7.77
C ALA A 143 -17.16 -0.90 -8.53
N ASP A 144 -17.02 -1.24 -9.81
CA ASP A 144 -18.11 -1.77 -10.64
C ASP A 144 -18.66 -3.08 -10.07
N ALA A 145 -17.79 -3.99 -9.63
CA ALA A 145 -18.20 -5.23 -8.96
C ALA A 145 -19.05 -4.95 -7.71
N ILE A 146 -18.60 -4.03 -6.84
CA ILE A 146 -19.36 -3.64 -5.64
C ILE A 146 -20.70 -3.01 -6.00
N LEU A 147 -20.73 -2.10 -6.97
CA LEU A 147 -21.96 -1.46 -7.43
C LEU A 147 -22.96 -2.48 -7.99
N ALA A 148 -22.47 -3.52 -8.68
CA ALA A 148 -23.31 -4.59 -9.22
C ALA A 148 -23.98 -5.43 -8.12
N VAL A 149 -23.30 -5.71 -7.01
CA VAL A 149 -23.87 -6.47 -5.90
C VAL A 149 -24.61 -5.64 -4.86
N LEU A 150 -24.40 -4.32 -4.85
CA LEU A 150 -24.94 -3.41 -3.83
C LEU A 150 -26.46 -3.37 -3.82
N GLY A 151 -27.10 -3.24 -4.99
CA GLY A 151 -28.57 -3.14 -5.10
C GLY A 151 -29.30 -4.33 -4.47
N PRO A 152 -29.07 -5.57 -4.94
CA PRO A 152 -29.71 -6.74 -4.37
C PRO A 152 -29.34 -6.98 -2.90
N THR A 153 -28.12 -6.62 -2.49
CA THR A 153 -27.71 -6.71 -1.08
C THR A 153 -28.52 -5.75 -0.21
N LEU A 154 -28.69 -4.48 -0.64
CA LEU A 154 -29.50 -3.49 0.05
C LEU A 154 -30.95 -3.96 0.21
N ASP A 155 -31.55 -4.45 -0.88
CA ASP A 155 -32.94 -4.93 -0.88
C ASP A 155 -33.14 -6.08 0.13
N ALA A 156 -32.13 -6.93 0.31
CA ALA A 156 -32.18 -8.04 1.24
C ALA A 156 -32.09 -7.63 2.74
N VAL A 157 -31.43 -6.51 3.04
CA VAL A 157 -31.05 -6.12 4.43
C VAL A 157 -31.67 -4.82 4.93
N ALA A 158 -32.27 -3.99 4.07
CA ALA A 158 -32.71 -2.63 4.39
C ALA A 158 -33.57 -2.52 5.66
N ASP A 159 -34.49 -3.47 5.87
CA ASP A 159 -35.45 -3.44 6.98
C ASP A 159 -35.04 -4.32 8.17
N ARG A 160 -33.81 -4.85 8.17
CA ARG A 160 -33.36 -5.81 9.17
C ARG A 160 -32.62 -5.20 10.35
N GLY A 161 -32.27 -3.92 10.31
CA GLY A 161 -31.48 -3.25 11.35
C GLY A 161 -29.97 -3.28 11.08
N PRO A 162 -29.10 -3.27 12.10
CA PRO A 162 -27.66 -3.26 11.89
C PRO A 162 -27.16 -4.51 11.15
N VAL A 163 -26.33 -4.31 10.13
CA VAL A 163 -25.85 -5.37 9.24
C VAL A 163 -24.41 -5.75 9.59
N LEU A 164 -24.17 -7.00 9.94
CA LEU A 164 -22.82 -7.54 10.06
C LEU A 164 -22.33 -7.99 8.68
N VAL A 165 -21.24 -7.40 8.20
CA VAL A 165 -20.62 -7.77 6.92
C VAL A 165 -19.36 -8.57 7.19
N GLY A 166 -19.37 -9.85 6.84
CA GLY A 166 -18.21 -10.74 6.84
C GLY A 166 -17.53 -10.84 5.47
N PHE A 167 -16.40 -11.53 5.43
CA PHE A 167 -15.62 -11.76 4.21
C PHE A 167 -15.03 -13.16 4.19
N GLU A 168 -15.13 -13.84 3.05
CA GLU A 168 -14.56 -15.15 2.77
C GLU A 168 -13.85 -15.15 1.40
N GLY A 169 -12.66 -15.77 1.34
CA GLY A 169 -11.91 -15.93 0.10
C GLY A 169 -10.49 -15.36 0.16
N SER A 170 -9.83 -15.38 -0.99
CA SER A 170 -8.40 -15.14 -1.13
C SER A 170 -8.03 -13.70 -1.51
N THR A 171 -9.02 -12.89 -1.88
CA THR A 171 -8.77 -11.48 -2.22
C THR A 171 -8.55 -10.64 -0.96
N PHE A 172 -7.78 -9.57 -1.08
CA PHE A 172 -7.67 -8.60 0.01
C PHE A 172 -9.05 -8.00 0.28
N GLY A 173 -9.35 -7.65 1.53
CA GLY A 173 -10.66 -7.16 2.00
C GLY A 173 -11.13 -5.83 1.39
N GLU A 174 -10.67 -5.48 0.19
CA GLU A 174 -11.07 -4.34 -0.62
C GLU A 174 -12.55 -4.42 -0.99
N TYR A 175 -13.03 -5.59 -1.43
CA TYR A 175 -14.46 -5.78 -1.69
C TYR A 175 -15.30 -5.67 -0.41
N HIS A 176 -14.78 -6.22 0.70
CA HIS A 176 -15.41 -6.11 2.02
C HIS A 176 -15.53 -4.65 2.46
N SER A 177 -14.43 -3.90 2.41
CA SER A 177 -14.38 -2.47 2.74
C SER A 177 -15.27 -1.64 1.82
N GLY A 178 -15.28 -1.96 0.52
CA GLY A 178 -16.12 -1.29 -0.47
C GLY A 178 -17.61 -1.48 -0.20
N LEU A 179 -18.03 -2.72 0.10
CA LEU A 179 -19.42 -3.00 0.45
C LEU A 179 -19.82 -2.33 1.78
N VAL A 180 -18.96 -2.37 2.80
CA VAL A 180 -19.20 -1.68 4.08
C VAL A 180 -19.41 -0.18 3.85
N ALA A 181 -18.50 0.47 3.13
CA ALA A 181 -18.60 1.90 2.84
C ALA A 181 -19.87 2.23 2.03
N ALA A 182 -20.18 1.43 1.01
CA ALA A 182 -21.35 1.63 0.16
C ALA A 182 -22.68 1.45 0.92
N LEU A 183 -22.75 0.50 1.86
CA LEU A 183 -23.91 0.33 2.74
C LEU A 183 -24.04 1.49 3.75
N GLU A 184 -22.93 1.93 4.36
CA GLU A 184 -22.91 3.10 5.27
C GLU A 184 -23.38 4.38 4.54
N GLU A 185 -22.93 4.60 3.30
CA GLU A 185 -23.36 5.74 2.46
C GLU A 185 -24.86 5.75 2.16
N ARG A 186 -25.52 4.59 2.21
CA ARG A 186 -26.97 4.44 2.07
C ARG A 186 -27.72 4.53 3.39
N GLY A 187 -27.02 4.84 4.48
CA GLY A 187 -27.61 5.10 5.80
C GLY A 187 -27.83 3.86 6.66
N LEU A 188 -27.32 2.69 6.26
CA LEU A 188 -27.36 1.51 7.12
C LEU A 188 -26.31 1.59 8.22
N GLU A 189 -26.65 1.10 9.41
CA GLU A 189 -25.65 0.83 10.44
C GLU A 189 -24.94 -0.47 10.08
N VAL A 190 -23.64 -0.40 9.78
CA VAL A 190 -22.84 -1.54 9.36
C VAL A 190 -21.81 -1.89 10.42
N TRP A 191 -21.71 -3.17 10.75
CA TRP A 191 -20.69 -3.74 11.62
C TRP A 191 -19.81 -4.72 10.85
N VAL A 192 -18.61 -4.96 11.38
CA VAL A 192 -17.69 -5.99 10.90
C VAL A 192 -17.30 -6.94 12.04
N PRO A 193 -16.79 -8.15 11.76
CA PRO A 193 -16.28 -9.05 12.78
C PRO A 193 -15.20 -8.38 13.66
N ASP A 194 -15.16 -8.71 14.95
CA ASP A 194 -14.22 -8.10 15.90
C ASP A 194 -12.74 -8.29 15.52
N ALA A 195 -12.42 -9.36 14.79
CA ALA A 195 -11.09 -9.59 14.22
C ALA A 195 -10.62 -8.48 13.26
N ARG A 196 -11.53 -7.64 12.77
CA ARG A 196 -11.28 -6.51 11.85
C ARG A 196 -11.20 -5.16 12.56
N ALA A 197 -11.12 -5.12 13.90
CA ALA A 197 -11.04 -3.88 14.67
C ALA A 197 -9.86 -2.98 14.28
N LEU A 198 -8.73 -3.56 13.86
CA LEU A 198 -7.56 -2.79 13.42
C LEU A 198 -7.83 -2.01 12.12
N GLU A 199 -8.64 -2.57 11.23
CA GLU A 199 -8.94 -2.02 9.90
C GLU A 199 -10.07 -0.98 9.96
N PHE A 200 -11.16 -1.28 10.67
CA PHE A 200 -12.37 -0.43 10.69
C PHE A 200 -12.50 0.45 11.94
N GLY A 201 -11.68 0.19 12.97
CA GLY A 201 -11.78 0.77 14.29
C GLY A 201 -12.84 0.08 15.16
N GLY A 202 -12.57 -0.02 16.47
CA GLY A 202 -13.42 -0.78 17.40
C GLY A 202 -14.91 -0.39 17.40
N ARG A 203 -15.25 0.89 17.18
CA ARG A 203 -16.65 1.35 17.13
C ARG A 203 -17.50 0.70 16.03
N ARG A 204 -16.86 0.20 14.97
CA ARG A 204 -17.50 -0.45 13.82
C ARG A 204 -17.54 -1.96 13.95
N THR A 205 -17.02 -2.55 15.02
CA THR A 205 -17.07 -4.00 15.16
C THR A 205 -18.30 -4.46 15.91
N GLN A 206 -18.65 -5.74 15.80
CA GLN A 206 -19.83 -6.30 16.44
C GLN A 206 -19.84 -6.11 17.96
N GLN A 207 -18.71 -6.31 18.64
CA GLN A 207 -18.55 -6.16 20.10
C GLN A 207 -19.58 -6.95 20.93
N GLY A 208 -19.93 -8.16 20.47
CA GLY A 208 -20.95 -9.00 21.10
C GLY A 208 -22.39 -8.50 20.95
N ARG A 209 -22.64 -7.47 20.15
CA ARG A 209 -24.01 -7.03 19.77
C ARG A 209 -24.61 -8.04 18.78
N THR A 210 -25.93 -8.23 18.85
CA THR A 210 -26.64 -9.10 17.90
C THR A 210 -26.99 -8.30 16.64
N PRO A 211 -26.48 -8.69 15.46
CA PRO A 211 -26.84 -8.02 14.22
C PRO A 211 -28.27 -8.38 13.82
N GLY A 212 -28.92 -7.48 13.10
CA GLY A 212 -30.23 -7.71 12.52
C GLY A 212 -30.17 -8.51 11.21
N ALA A 213 -29.05 -8.41 10.50
CA ALA A 213 -28.71 -9.25 9.35
C ALA A 213 -27.21 -9.53 9.33
N THR A 214 -26.83 -10.71 8.83
CA THR A 214 -25.44 -11.03 8.51
C THR A 214 -25.33 -11.33 7.03
N VAL A 215 -24.40 -10.66 6.36
CA VAL A 215 -24.04 -10.95 4.96
C VAL A 215 -22.56 -11.24 4.87
N VAL A 216 -22.18 -12.16 4.00
CA VAL A 216 -20.77 -12.47 3.74
C VAL A 216 -20.50 -12.26 2.27
N ILE A 217 -19.52 -11.42 2.00
CA ILE A 217 -18.97 -11.29 0.66
C ILE A 217 -17.93 -12.40 0.44
N VAL A 218 -18.11 -13.17 -0.62
CA VAL A 218 -17.33 -14.35 -0.95
C VAL A 218 -16.68 -14.14 -2.31
N THR A 219 -15.40 -14.50 -2.43
CA THR A 219 -14.62 -14.34 -3.67
C THR A 219 -13.96 -15.64 -4.10
N GLY A 220 -13.71 -15.78 -5.40
CA GLY A 220 -13.00 -16.95 -5.96
C GLY A 220 -13.71 -18.28 -5.70
N GLU A 221 -12.93 -19.31 -5.35
CA GLU A 221 -13.41 -20.70 -5.17
C GLU A 221 -14.44 -20.87 -4.05
N GLY A 222 -14.45 -19.98 -3.05
CA GLY A 222 -15.45 -20.00 -1.99
C GLY A 222 -16.88 -19.84 -2.52
N ILE A 223 -17.05 -19.15 -3.66
CA ILE A 223 -18.35 -19.00 -4.31
C ILE A 223 -18.84 -20.37 -4.81
N ASP A 224 -17.97 -21.12 -5.49
CA ASP A 224 -18.33 -22.43 -6.04
C ASP A 224 -18.62 -23.45 -4.93
N ALA A 225 -17.86 -23.40 -3.82
CA ALA A 225 -18.10 -24.25 -2.66
C ALA A 225 -19.49 -24.01 -2.05
N ARG A 226 -19.90 -22.75 -1.88
CA ARG A 226 -21.24 -22.41 -1.34
C ARG A 226 -22.36 -22.78 -2.31
N LEU A 227 -22.19 -22.50 -3.61
CA LEU A 227 -23.15 -22.91 -4.63
C LEU A 227 -23.31 -24.44 -4.68
N ALA A 228 -22.22 -25.20 -4.56
CA ALA A 228 -22.26 -26.66 -4.51
C ALA A 228 -23.00 -27.21 -3.27
N ASN A 229 -23.01 -26.46 -2.17
CA ASN A 229 -23.78 -26.77 -0.97
C ASN A 229 -25.26 -26.35 -1.06
N GLY A 230 -25.69 -25.78 -2.19
CA GLY A 230 -27.06 -25.32 -2.42
C GLY A 230 -27.38 -23.97 -1.77
N GLU A 231 -26.36 -23.19 -1.38
CA GLU A 231 -26.58 -21.82 -0.92
C GLU A 231 -26.90 -20.91 -2.11
N GLU A 232 -27.93 -20.08 -1.98
CA GLU A 232 -28.32 -19.09 -2.99
C GLU A 232 -27.71 -17.73 -2.66
N PRO A 233 -26.93 -17.11 -3.57
CA PRO A 233 -26.39 -15.78 -3.33
C PRO A 233 -27.49 -14.72 -3.41
N LEU A 234 -27.43 -13.72 -2.53
CA LEU A 234 -28.23 -12.48 -2.63
C LEU A 234 -27.89 -11.71 -3.89
N ALA A 235 -26.60 -11.71 -4.24
CA ALA A 235 -26.06 -11.06 -5.42
C ALA A 235 -24.83 -11.82 -5.93
N LEU A 236 -24.69 -11.92 -7.24
CA LEU A 236 -23.51 -12.49 -7.89
C LEU A 236 -23.07 -11.55 -9.01
N TYR A 237 -21.78 -11.22 -9.02
CA TYR A 237 -21.11 -10.53 -10.11
C TYR A 237 -20.00 -11.42 -10.65
N ASP A 238 -20.06 -11.70 -11.94
CA ASP A 238 -19.00 -12.39 -12.67
C ASP A 238 -18.72 -11.63 -13.97
N PRO A 239 -17.53 -11.00 -14.11
CA PRO A 239 -17.18 -10.28 -15.32
C PRO A 239 -16.74 -11.20 -16.47
N LEU A 240 -16.56 -12.51 -16.21
CA LEU A 240 -16.14 -13.50 -17.19
C LEU A 240 -17.36 -14.28 -17.71
N THR A 241 -17.31 -14.65 -18.99
CA THR A 241 -18.31 -15.60 -19.53
C THR A 241 -18.02 -17.02 -19.04
N ALA A 242 -18.99 -17.92 -19.20
CA ALA A 242 -18.82 -19.33 -18.85
C ALA A 242 -17.67 -19.99 -19.64
N GLU A 243 -17.52 -19.64 -20.92
CA GLU A 243 -16.45 -20.13 -21.79
C GLU A 243 -15.08 -19.60 -21.34
N GLU A 244 -15.02 -18.33 -20.93
CA GLU A 244 -13.78 -17.72 -20.40
C GLU A 244 -13.38 -18.37 -19.07
N ARG A 245 -14.35 -18.67 -18.20
CA ARG A 245 -14.13 -19.42 -16.96
C ARG A 245 -13.58 -20.82 -17.22
N GLU A 246 -14.18 -21.54 -18.17
CA GLU A 246 -13.74 -22.88 -18.56
C GLU A 246 -12.30 -22.86 -19.09
N GLN A 247 -11.93 -21.86 -19.88
CA GLN A 247 -10.56 -21.69 -20.38
C GLN A 247 -9.58 -21.28 -19.28
N LEU A 248 -9.99 -20.43 -18.33
CA LEU A 248 -9.14 -19.92 -17.27
C LEU A 248 -8.86 -20.96 -16.16
N ALA A 249 -9.84 -21.81 -15.84
CA ALA A 249 -9.75 -22.80 -14.76
C ALA A 249 -8.48 -23.69 -14.79
N PRO A 250 -8.11 -24.36 -15.91
CA PRO A 250 -6.89 -25.16 -15.95
C PRO A 250 -5.61 -24.32 -15.78
N LEU A 251 -5.61 -23.06 -16.24
CA LEU A 251 -4.46 -22.16 -16.07
C LEU A 251 -4.31 -21.73 -14.61
N GLN A 252 -5.42 -21.47 -13.91
CA GLN A 252 -5.40 -21.17 -12.48
C GLN A 252 -4.90 -22.35 -11.65
N ALA A 253 -5.31 -23.58 -11.97
CA ALA A 253 -4.79 -24.78 -11.33
C ALA A 253 -3.27 -24.93 -11.54
N ARG A 254 -2.75 -24.66 -12.74
CA ARG A 254 -1.31 -24.66 -13.03
C ARG A 254 -0.56 -23.58 -12.25
N ILE A 255 -1.13 -22.37 -12.13
CA ILE A 255 -0.54 -21.29 -11.33
C ILE A 255 -0.48 -21.68 -9.84
N ALA A 256 -1.56 -22.26 -9.31
CA ALA A 256 -1.61 -22.72 -7.93
C ALA A 256 -0.55 -23.79 -7.65
N GLN A 257 -0.45 -24.80 -8.52
CA GLN A 257 0.60 -25.83 -8.42
C GLN A 257 2.01 -25.24 -8.51
N ALA A 258 2.25 -24.34 -9.46
CA ALA A 258 3.55 -23.69 -9.60
C ALA A 258 3.93 -22.87 -8.36
N PHE A 259 2.95 -22.29 -7.67
CA PHE A 259 3.16 -21.58 -6.40
C PHE A 259 3.53 -22.54 -5.27
N GLU A 260 2.86 -23.69 -5.16
CA GLU A 260 3.21 -24.74 -4.19
C GLU A 260 4.61 -25.30 -4.44
N ASP A 261 4.93 -25.61 -5.69
CA ASP A 261 6.26 -26.10 -6.10
C ASP A 261 7.35 -25.09 -5.71
N ALA A 262 7.13 -23.79 -6.01
CA ALA A 262 8.07 -22.74 -5.66
C ALA A 262 8.27 -22.60 -4.14
N GLN A 263 7.22 -22.74 -3.33
CA GLN A 263 7.35 -22.76 -1.86
C GLN A 263 8.13 -23.97 -1.35
N ALA A 264 7.99 -25.12 -2.02
CA ALA A 264 8.73 -26.33 -1.72
C ALA A 264 10.18 -26.31 -2.25
N GLY A 265 10.58 -25.27 -3.00
CA GLY A 265 11.88 -25.19 -3.65
C GLY A 265 12.03 -26.17 -4.82
N VAL A 266 10.91 -26.66 -5.36
CA VAL A 266 10.84 -27.51 -6.55
C VAL A 266 10.86 -26.60 -7.78
N ALA A 267 11.59 -27.01 -8.82
CA ALA A 267 11.58 -26.30 -10.09
C ALA A 267 10.20 -26.42 -10.74
N ILE A 268 9.63 -25.28 -11.16
CA ILE A 268 8.34 -25.23 -11.86
C ILE A 268 8.44 -26.05 -13.15
N SER A 269 7.71 -27.16 -13.21
CA SER A 269 7.83 -28.15 -14.29
C SER A 269 7.08 -27.77 -15.57
N ASP A 270 6.08 -26.91 -15.45
CA ASP A 270 5.19 -26.50 -16.55
C ASP A 270 4.81 -25.01 -16.42
N PRO A 271 5.72 -24.08 -16.79
CA PRO A 271 5.42 -22.66 -16.76
C PRO A 271 4.38 -22.29 -17.83
N LEU A 272 3.59 -21.25 -17.55
CA LEU A 272 2.70 -20.67 -18.56
C LEU A 272 3.50 -20.16 -19.77
N THR A 273 2.93 -20.35 -20.96
CA THR A 273 3.42 -19.71 -22.19
C THR A 273 3.10 -18.20 -22.17
N ASP A 274 3.79 -17.42 -23.00
CA ASP A 274 3.55 -15.97 -23.10
C ASP A 274 2.08 -15.65 -23.47
N ASP A 275 1.47 -16.46 -24.34
CA ASP A 275 0.07 -16.31 -24.74
C ASP A 275 -0.90 -16.62 -23.58
N GLU A 276 -0.60 -17.65 -22.78
CA GLU A 276 -1.37 -17.99 -21.59
C GLU A 276 -1.22 -16.91 -20.49
N GLU A 277 -0.02 -16.39 -20.28
CA GLU A 277 0.20 -15.26 -19.36
C GLU A 277 -0.58 -14.01 -19.81
N ALA A 278 -0.57 -13.71 -21.12
CA ALA A 278 -1.32 -12.60 -21.68
C ALA A 278 -2.84 -12.81 -21.51
N PHE A 279 -3.33 -14.03 -21.73
CA PHE A 279 -4.72 -14.39 -21.52
C PHE A 279 -5.15 -14.26 -20.04
N VAL A 280 -4.39 -14.86 -19.11
CA VAL A 280 -4.67 -14.75 -17.66
C VAL A 280 -4.66 -13.28 -17.23
N ARG A 281 -3.72 -12.48 -17.72
CA ARG A 281 -3.66 -11.04 -17.44
C ARG A 281 -4.90 -10.32 -17.97
N ALA A 282 -5.34 -10.63 -19.18
CA ALA A 282 -6.54 -10.05 -19.77
C ALA A 282 -7.80 -10.41 -18.96
N MET A 283 -7.91 -11.66 -18.49
CA MET A 283 -9.03 -12.09 -17.64
C MET A 283 -9.01 -11.39 -16.28
N ASN A 284 -7.86 -11.34 -15.61
CA ASN A 284 -7.72 -10.64 -14.33
C ASN A 284 -8.01 -9.14 -14.45
N ALA A 285 -7.69 -8.52 -15.59
CA ALA A 285 -8.01 -7.12 -15.85
C ALA A 285 -9.52 -6.83 -15.97
N LYS A 286 -10.35 -7.86 -16.20
CA LYS A 286 -11.82 -7.72 -16.18
C LYS A 286 -12.41 -7.72 -14.77
N GLY A 287 -11.67 -8.17 -13.76
CA GLY A 287 -12.09 -8.18 -12.36
C GLY A 287 -12.33 -9.56 -11.79
N ASP A 288 -12.58 -9.60 -10.47
CA ASP A 288 -12.84 -10.85 -9.77
C ASP A 288 -14.33 -11.20 -9.75
N ARG A 289 -14.61 -12.49 -9.62
CA ARG A 289 -15.94 -12.97 -9.24
C ARG A 289 -16.20 -12.62 -7.79
N ILE A 290 -17.34 -12.00 -7.51
CA ILE A 290 -17.78 -11.77 -6.14
C ILE A 290 -19.24 -12.18 -5.99
N ALA A 291 -19.58 -12.73 -4.83
CA ALA A 291 -20.95 -13.03 -4.46
C ALA A 291 -21.22 -12.57 -3.04
N VAL A 292 -22.45 -12.20 -2.74
CA VAL A 292 -22.90 -11.88 -1.38
C VAL A 292 -23.92 -12.92 -0.97
N PHE A 293 -23.67 -13.58 0.16
CA PHE A 293 -24.58 -14.56 0.75
C PHE A 293 -25.18 -14.02 2.03
N ALA A 294 -26.42 -14.39 2.34
CA ALA A 294 -26.97 -14.20 3.68
C ALA A 294 -26.48 -15.33 4.59
N GLU A 295 -26.07 -15.01 5.82
CA GLU A 295 -25.85 -16.04 6.83
C GLU A 295 -27.09 -16.15 7.74
N PRO A 296 -27.42 -17.37 8.21
CA PRO A 296 -28.48 -17.56 9.19
C PRO A 296 -28.19 -16.69 10.42
N SER A 297 -29.18 -15.91 10.85
CA SER A 297 -29.04 -15.18 12.10
C SER A 297 -28.91 -16.20 13.24
N SER A 298 -27.94 -16.01 14.12
CA SER A 298 -27.84 -16.82 15.34
C SER A 298 -29.04 -16.64 16.28
N ALA A 299 -29.95 -15.70 15.99
CA ALA A 299 -31.20 -15.52 16.70
C ALA A 299 -32.31 -16.52 16.29
N ASP A 300 -32.17 -17.21 15.15
CA ASP A 300 -33.20 -18.11 14.62
C ASP A 300 -33.00 -19.59 15.01
N GLY A 301 -31.95 -19.91 15.79
CA GLY A 301 -31.64 -21.27 16.29
C GLY A 301 -31.67 -21.35 17.81
#